data_AF-A0A1A2P3R3-F1
#
_entry.id   AF-A0A1A2P3R3-F1
#
_cell.length_a   1.000
_cell.length_b   1.000
_cell.length_c   1.000
_cell.angle_alpha   90.00
_cell.angle_beta   90.00
_cell.angle_gamma   90.00
#
_symmetry.space_group_name_H-M   'P 1'
#
loop_
_entity.id
_entity.type
_entity.pdbx_description
1 polymer ?
#
loop_
_entity_poly.entity_id
_entity_poly.type
_entity_poly.pdbx_seq_one_letter_code
_entity_poly.pdbx_strand_id
1 'polypeptide(L)'
;MTDISTSTTIPEFPMTRAPGCPFAPPPGALRLNADRQLSRVRIWDGSTPWLIYGYEAIRSLFTDSRTSVDDRLPGYPHWNEGMLATVHARPRSVFTSDAEEHTRFRRMLSKPFTFKRVEALRPAVQHITDDHIDAVLAGPKPGDLVSGLALPVPSLVISQLLGVPYEDADFFQAQAHRGMGRYATAEDTAQGAASLAKYLANLVRAKRDDPSEDLVSDLAERVNAEEISVREAAQLATGVLIAGHETTANMISLSIAALLEHPDQLALLRDTDDPKAIAVADRLTPHLDVLDGDAPLPGLNDAQVAHQFLDRDGDGLGIIGVAQQRQLIRVLEQRG
;
A
#
# COMPACT_ATOMS: atom_id res chain seq x y z
N MET A 1 4.08 37.95 37.93
CA MET A 1 3.46 37.52 36.67
C MET A 1 4.59 37.01 35.80
N THR A 2 4.87 35.71 35.89
CA THR A 2 5.88 35.05 35.06
C THR A 2 5.17 34.57 33.82
N ASP A 3 5.51 35.17 32.70
CA ASP A 3 4.94 34.94 31.38
C ASP A 3 5.32 33.53 30.91
N ILE A 4 4.37 32.59 30.97
CA ILE A 4 4.53 31.26 30.38
C ILE A 4 4.11 31.40 28.91
N SER A 5 5.01 31.96 28.11
CA SER A 5 4.92 31.86 26.66
C SER A 5 5.39 30.47 26.24
N THR A 6 4.50 29.48 26.31
CA THR A 6 4.67 28.22 25.58
C THR A 6 4.42 28.50 24.10
N SER A 7 5.44 29.04 23.41
CA SER A 7 5.54 28.93 21.96
C SER A 7 5.55 27.44 21.61
N THR A 8 4.37 26.86 21.38
CA THR A 8 4.23 25.46 21.01
C THR A 8 4.48 25.38 19.51
N THR A 9 5.73 25.19 19.13
CA THR A 9 6.14 25.04 17.72
C THR A 9 5.41 23.83 17.13
N ILE A 10 4.68 24.04 16.03
CA ILE A 10 4.05 22.96 15.25
C ILE A 10 5.19 22.08 14.70
N PRO A 11 5.24 20.77 15.02
CA PRO A 11 6.31 19.89 14.56
C PRO A 11 6.17 19.58 13.07
N GLU A 12 7.31 19.35 12.41
CA GLU A 12 7.38 18.93 11.01
C GLU A 12 6.95 17.47 10.84
N PHE A 13 6.40 17.16 9.67
CA PHE A 13 5.95 15.83 9.26
C PHE A 13 6.35 15.55 7.79
N PRO A 14 6.83 14.35 7.46
CA PRO A 14 7.00 13.19 8.33
C PRO A 14 8.12 13.33 9.36
N MET A 15 8.04 12.56 10.44
CA MET A 15 9.04 12.58 11.52
C MET A 15 10.11 11.51 11.30
N THR A 16 11.30 11.73 11.84
CA THR A 16 12.43 10.80 11.64
C THR A 16 12.35 9.60 12.58
N ARG A 17 12.50 8.38 12.03
CA ARG A 17 12.67 7.13 12.80
C ARG A 17 14.02 7.09 13.52
N ALA A 18 14.06 6.40 14.67
CA ALA A 18 15.31 6.25 15.41
C ALA A 18 16.25 5.24 14.70
N PRO A 19 17.58 5.49 14.63
CA PRO A 19 18.51 4.62 13.90
C PRO A 19 18.61 3.17 14.39
N GLY A 20 18.13 2.87 15.60
CA GLY A 20 18.30 1.56 16.26
C GLY A 20 17.10 0.61 16.20
N CYS A 21 15.94 1.06 15.71
CA CYS A 21 14.77 0.20 15.54
C CYS A 21 13.98 0.64 14.30
N PRO A 22 14.21 0.03 13.13
CA PRO A 22 13.53 0.41 11.90
C PRO A 22 12.03 0.09 11.93
N PHE A 23 11.60 -0.79 12.83
CA PHE A 23 10.20 -1.22 12.99
C PHE A 23 9.38 -0.33 13.93
N ALA A 24 10.04 0.53 14.73
CA ALA A 24 9.32 1.44 15.63
C ALA A 24 8.94 2.74 14.88
N PRO A 25 7.73 3.29 15.12
CA PRO A 25 7.36 4.62 14.69
C PRO A 25 8.33 5.67 15.23
N PRO A 26 8.40 6.85 14.60
CA PRO A 26 9.22 7.95 15.02
C PRO A 26 9.00 8.27 16.50
N PRO A 27 10.06 8.49 17.29
CA PRO A 27 9.90 8.88 18.69
C PRO A 27 9.05 10.15 18.86
N GLY A 28 9.10 11.07 17.90
CA GLY A 28 8.24 12.26 17.88
C GLY A 28 6.76 11.90 17.73
N ALA A 29 6.43 10.96 16.83
CA ALA A 29 5.07 10.47 16.61
C ALA A 29 4.51 9.80 17.87
N LEU A 30 5.31 8.94 18.52
CA LEU A 30 4.95 8.28 19.77
C LEU A 30 4.69 9.28 20.91
N ARG A 31 5.50 10.35 21.02
CA ARG A 31 5.30 11.42 22.00
C ARG A 31 4.02 12.19 21.75
N LEU A 32 3.75 12.58 20.51
CA LEU A 32 2.50 13.26 20.16
C LEU A 32 1.29 12.41 20.52
N ASN A 33 1.28 11.13 20.14
CA ASN A 33 0.19 10.22 20.48
C ASN A 33 -0.02 10.06 22.00
N ALA A 34 1.07 9.97 22.78
CA ALA A 34 0.99 9.84 24.23
C ALA A 34 0.38 11.07 24.91
N ASP A 35 0.68 12.27 24.39
CA ASP A 35 0.21 13.53 24.95
C ASP A 35 -1.22 13.87 24.48
N ARG A 36 -1.49 13.75 23.17
CA ARG A 36 -2.76 14.13 22.52
C ARG A 36 -3.03 13.28 21.28
N GLN A 37 -4.21 12.66 21.21
CA GLN A 37 -4.64 11.86 20.05
C GLN A 37 -4.82 12.68 18.75
N LEU A 38 -4.88 14.01 18.84
CA LEU A 38 -4.91 14.92 17.70
C LEU A 38 -3.87 16.02 17.90
N SER A 39 -3.00 16.21 16.91
CA SER A 39 -1.94 17.24 16.92
C SER A 39 -1.88 17.93 15.57
N ARG A 40 -1.57 19.22 15.50
CA ARG A 40 -1.24 19.88 14.22
C ARG A 40 0.21 19.55 13.86
N VAL A 41 0.49 19.28 12.60
CA VAL A 41 1.85 19.09 12.07
C VAL A 41 2.05 19.89 10.80
N ARG A 42 3.28 20.31 10.49
CA ARG A 42 3.62 21.04 9.27
C ARG A 42 4.14 20.06 8.21
N ILE A 43 3.67 20.19 6.97
CA ILE A 43 4.14 19.37 5.84
C ILE A 43 4.93 20.22 4.83
N TRP A 44 5.42 19.58 3.76
CA TRP A 44 6.31 20.15 2.76
C TRP A 44 5.85 21.48 2.13
N ASP A 45 4.52 21.69 1.97
CA ASP A 45 3.94 22.91 1.39
C ASP A 45 3.71 24.03 2.42
N GLY A 46 4.11 23.80 3.68
CA GLY A 46 3.93 24.72 4.79
C GLY A 46 2.54 24.73 5.41
N SER A 47 1.58 23.99 4.84
CA SER A 47 0.26 23.77 5.45
C SER A 47 0.41 22.93 6.72
N THR A 48 -0.63 22.94 7.56
CA THR A 48 -0.54 22.39 8.91
C THR A 48 -1.59 21.34 9.24
N PRO A 49 -1.79 20.24 8.50
CA PRO A 49 -2.89 19.30 8.76
C PRO A 49 -2.90 18.71 10.19
N TRP A 50 -4.04 18.17 10.59
CA TRP A 50 -4.18 17.36 11.80
C TRP A 50 -3.53 15.99 11.62
N LEU A 51 -2.61 15.64 12.48
CA LEU A 51 -2.14 14.28 12.67
C LEU A 51 -3.03 13.59 13.71
N ILE A 52 -3.69 12.52 13.30
CA ILE A 52 -4.65 11.78 14.13
C ILE A 52 -4.06 10.43 14.51
N TYR A 53 -4.08 10.13 15.81
CA TYR A 53 -3.70 8.85 16.37
C TYR A 53 -4.85 8.21 17.15
N GLY A 54 -4.74 6.90 17.35
CA GLY A 54 -5.65 6.13 18.19
C GLY A 54 -6.78 5.45 17.40
N TYR A 55 -7.06 4.20 17.77
CA TYR A 55 -7.98 3.32 17.04
C TYR A 55 -9.39 3.88 16.91
N GLU A 56 -9.97 4.36 18.01
CA GLU A 56 -11.34 4.86 17.96
C GLU A 56 -11.48 6.16 17.15
N ALA A 57 -10.48 7.06 17.23
CA ALA A 57 -10.49 8.29 16.45
C ALA A 57 -10.38 8.00 14.94
N ILE A 58 -9.45 7.12 14.56
CA ILE A 58 -9.25 6.66 13.19
C ILE A 58 -10.50 5.93 12.67
N ARG A 59 -11.06 5.01 13.46
CA ARG A 59 -12.26 4.26 13.08
C ARG A 59 -13.47 5.18 12.90
N SER A 60 -13.68 6.13 13.81
CA SER A 60 -14.75 7.11 13.72
C SER A 60 -14.64 7.92 12.43
N LEU A 61 -13.43 8.37 12.12
CA LEU A 61 -13.14 9.14 10.93
C LEU A 61 -13.46 8.36 9.64
N PHE A 62 -12.97 7.12 9.50
CA PHE A 62 -13.23 6.31 8.31
C PHE A 62 -14.71 6.00 8.05
N THR A 63 -15.55 6.13 9.07
CA THR A 63 -17.00 5.94 8.96
C THR A 63 -17.79 7.24 8.81
N ASP A 64 -17.15 8.40 8.93
CA ASP A 64 -17.81 9.70 8.86
C ASP A 64 -17.90 10.18 7.40
N SER A 65 -19.12 10.32 6.90
CA SER A 65 -19.41 10.77 5.53
C SER A 65 -19.00 12.21 5.23
N ARG A 66 -18.61 12.99 6.25
CA ARG A 66 -18.04 14.34 6.06
C ARG A 66 -16.58 14.30 5.64
N THR A 67 -15.91 13.17 5.84
CA THR A 67 -14.52 12.98 5.41
C THR A 67 -14.48 12.63 3.92
N SER A 68 -13.52 13.22 3.22
CA SER A 68 -13.35 13.07 1.78
C SER A 68 -11.93 12.62 1.45
N VAL A 69 -11.81 11.70 0.50
CA VAL A 69 -10.53 11.31 -0.10
C VAL A 69 -10.34 11.95 -1.48
N ASP A 70 -11.21 12.89 -1.87
CA ASP A 70 -11.08 13.63 -3.12
C ASP A 70 -9.90 14.62 -3.04
N ASP A 71 -8.78 14.17 -3.56
CA ASP A 71 -7.53 14.89 -3.64
C ASP A 71 -7.57 16.19 -4.46
N ARG A 72 -8.67 16.48 -5.17
CA ARG A 72 -8.85 17.75 -5.90
C ARG A 72 -9.48 18.85 -5.05
N LEU A 73 -9.90 18.55 -3.81
CA LEU A 73 -10.48 19.54 -2.93
C LEU A 73 -9.41 20.54 -2.44
N PRO A 74 -9.71 21.85 -2.39
CA PRO A 74 -8.78 22.84 -1.86
C PRO A 74 -8.35 22.48 -0.44
N GLY A 75 -7.04 22.49 -0.20
CA GLY A 75 -6.46 22.20 1.12
C GLY A 75 -6.17 20.73 1.38
N TYR A 76 -6.44 19.81 0.45
CA TYR A 76 -6.08 18.40 0.61
C TYR A 76 -4.58 18.24 0.93
N PRO A 77 -4.21 17.51 2.00
CA PRO A 77 -2.83 17.48 2.50
C PRO A 77 -1.95 16.51 1.70
N HIS A 78 -1.61 16.87 0.47
CA HIS A 78 -0.77 16.02 -0.40
C HIS A 78 0.60 15.72 0.21
N TRP A 79 1.13 14.52 -0.06
CA TRP A 79 2.44 14.09 0.45
C TRP A 79 3.62 14.91 -0.05
N ASN A 80 3.58 15.31 -1.31
CA ASN A 80 4.68 16.00 -1.99
C ASN A 80 4.18 16.83 -3.18
N GLU A 81 5.08 17.65 -3.70
CA GLU A 81 4.82 18.53 -4.85
C GLU A 81 4.36 17.77 -6.10
N GLY A 82 4.93 16.58 -6.36
CA GLY A 82 4.59 15.78 -7.53
C GLY A 82 3.14 15.27 -7.51
N MET A 83 2.65 14.82 -6.36
CA MET A 83 1.26 14.38 -6.21
C MET A 83 0.26 15.52 -6.39
N LEU A 84 0.57 16.71 -5.86
CA LEU A 84 -0.24 17.91 -6.05
C LEU A 84 -0.25 18.33 -7.53
N ALA A 85 0.93 18.40 -8.17
CA ALA A 85 1.09 18.84 -9.56
C ALA A 85 0.35 17.95 -10.57
N THR A 86 0.14 16.66 -10.25
CA THR A 86 -0.47 15.68 -11.16
C THR A 86 -1.96 15.44 -10.91
N VAL A 87 -2.57 16.07 -9.90
CA VAL A 87 -3.94 15.74 -9.46
C VAL A 87 -5.01 15.94 -10.55
N HIS A 88 -4.84 16.94 -11.41
CA HIS A 88 -5.73 17.21 -12.54
C HIS A 88 -5.32 16.48 -13.82
N ALA A 89 -4.10 15.94 -13.88
CA ALA A 89 -3.60 15.18 -15.01
C ALA A 89 -3.99 13.69 -14.95
N ARG A 90 -4.26 13.17 -13.74
CA ARG A 90 -4.66 11.77 -13.53
C ARG A 90 -6.17 11.61 -13.42
N PRO A 91 -6.73 10.50 -13.93
CA PRO A 91 -8.15 10.19 -13.80
C PRO A 91 -8.53 9.95 -12.32
N ARG A 92 -9.83 10.05 -12.01
CA ARG A 92 -10.39 9.60 -10.74
C ARG A 92 -10.28 8.08 -10.61
N SER A 93 -10.21 7.61 -9.37
CA SER A 93 -10.07 6.19 -9.04
C SER A 93 -10.81 5.87 -7.75
N VAL A 94 -10.86 4.58 -7.38
CA VAL A 94 -11.39 4.12 -6.10
C VAL A 94 -10.70 4.77 -4.88
N PHE A 95 -9.46 5.26 -5.03
CA PHE A 95 -8.70 5.87 -3.94
C PHE A 95 -8.97 7.37 -3.77
N THR A 96 -9.62 8.01 -4.75
CA THR A 96 -9.65 9.48 -4.88
C THR A 96 -11.05 9.97 -5.23
N SER A 97 -12.06 9.24 -4.77
CA SER A 97 -13.46 9.48 -5.06
C SER A 97 -14.28 9.12 -3.84
N ASP A 98 -15.38 9.83 -3.63
CA ASP A 98 -16.30 9.60 -2.50
C ASP A 98 -17.62 8.99 -2.99
N ALA A 99 -18.44 8.54 -2.04
CA ALA A 99 -19.87 8.24 -2.21
C ALA A 99 -20.21 7.37 -3.44
N GLU A 100 -21.08 7.85 -4.33
CA GLU A 100 -21.58 7.11 -5.49
C GLU A 100 -20.46 6.78 -6.49
N GLU A 101 -19.52 7.70 -6.69
CA GLU A 101 -18.40 7.50 -7.61
C GLU A 101 -17.44 6.43 -7.09
N HIS A 102 -17.11 6.46 -5.79
CA HIS A 102 -16.38 5.38 -5.11
C HIS A 102 -17.11 4.05 -5.24
N THR A 103 -18.42 4.04 -4.98
CA THR A 103 -19.24 2.82 -5.05
C THR A 103 -19.23 2.23 -6.46
N ARG A 104 -19.29 3.09 -7.50
CA ARG A 104 -19.17 2.68 -8.90
C ARG A 104 -17.83 2.00 -9.16
N PHE A 105 -16.71 2.63 -8.80
CA PHE A 105 -15.37 2.05 -8.98
C PHE A 105 -15.21 0.74 -8.21
N ARG A 106 -15.58 0.72 -6.93
CA ARG A 106 -15.46 -0.45 -6.06
C ARG A 106 -16.26 -1.63 -6.60
N ARG A 107 -17.48 -1.40 -7.12
CA ARG A 107 -18.30 -2.44 -7.74
C ARG A 107 -17.64 -3.07 -8.97
N MET A 108 -16.86 -2.29 -9.74
CA MET A 108 -16.13 -2.80 -10.90
C MET A 108 -14.93 -3.66 -10.50
N LEU A 109 -14.31 -3.39 -9.35
CA LEU A 109 -13.06 -4.03 -8.93
C LEU A 109 -13.23 -5.15 -7.89
N SER A 110 -14.40 -5.29 -7.24
CA SER A 110 -14.53 -6.19 -6.08
C SER A 110 -14.56 -7.69 -6.43
N LYS A 111 -15.04 -8.07 -7.63
CA LYS A 111 -15.30 -9.49 -8.00
C LYS A 111 -14.03 -10.37 -7.92
N PRO A 112 -12.86 -9.94 -8.45
CA PRO A 112 -11.61 -10.70 -8.32
C PRO A 112 -11.10 -10.87 -6.88
N PHE A 113 -11.49 -9.99 -5.97
CA PHE A 113 -11.08 -10.03 -4.55
C PHE A 113 -12.09 -10.75 -3.65
N THR A 114 -13.06 -11.47 -4.21
CA THR A 114 -13.92 -12.34 -3.43
C THR A 114 -13.14 -13.52 -2.87
N PHE A 115 -13.54 -14.05 -1.70
CA PHE A 115 -12.88 -15.18 -1.05
C PHE A 115 -12.63 -16.35 -2.01
N LYS A 116 -13.64 -16.73 -2.80
CA LYS A 116 -13.52 -17.81 -3.78
C LYS A 116 -12.42 -17.56 -4.81
N ARG A 117 -12.31 -16.33 -5.32
CA ARG A 117 -11.35 -15.95 -6.37
C ARG A 117 -9.93 -15.85 -5.82
N VAL A 118 -9.78 -15.31 -4.61
CA VAL A 118 -8.48 -15.27 -3.91
C VAL A 118 -8.00 -16.68 -3.53
N GLU A 119 -8.87 -17.53 -2.99
CA GLU A 119 -8.50 -18.92 -2.68
C GLU A 119 -8.12 -19.73 -3.93
N ALA A 120 -8.73 -19.44 -5.08
CA ALA A 120 -8.36 -20.07 -6.35
C ALA A 120 -6.92 -19.71 -6.80
N LEU A 121 -6.36 -18.59 -6.32
CA LEU A 121 -4.97 -18.20 -6.59
C LEU A 121 -3.97 -18.93 -5.69
N ARG A 122 -4.40 -19.55 -4.58
CA ARG A 122 -3.50 -20.19 -3.59
C ARG A 122 -2.50 -21.17 -4.21
N PRO A 123 -2.87 -22.08 -5.13
CA PRO A 123 -1.91 -22.99 -5.74
C PRO A 123 -0.83 -22.28 -6.55
N ALA A 124 -1.20 -21.19 -7.22
CA ALA A 124 -0.27 -20.43 -8.04
C ALA A 124 0.64 -19.54 -7.19
N VAL A 125 0.11 -18.92 -6.13
CA VAL A 125 0.92 -18.22 -5.12
C VAL A 125 1.97 -19.17 -4.53
N GLN A 126 1.58 -20.40 -4.19
CA GLN A 126 2.50 -21.42 -3.68
C GLN A 126 3.60 -21.74 -4.69
N HIS A 127 3.23 -22.07 -5.93
CA HIS A 127 4.19 -22.42 -6.98
C HIS A 127 5.17 -21.28 -7.28
N ILE A 128 4.67 -20.05 -7.45
CA ILE A 128 5.50 -18.85 -7.65
C ILE A 128 6.47 -18.68 -6.48
N THR A 129 6.00 -18.83 -5.25
CA THR A 129 6.83 -18.67 -4.06
C THR A 129 7.93 -19.73 -4.00
N ASP A 130 7.59 -21.00 -4.26
CA ASP A 130 8.53 -22.13 -4.25
C ASP A 130 9.62 -21.93 -5.32
N ASP A 131 9.25 -21.58 -6.54
CA ASP A 131 10.20 -21.34 -7.65
C ASP A 131 11.22 -20.23 -7.30
N HIS A 132 10.74 -19.15 -6.67
CA HIS A 132 11.62 -18.06 -6.23
C HIS A 132 12.51 -18.44 -5.04
N ILE A 133 12.01 -19.26 -4.10
CA ILE A 133 12.83 -19.81 -3.03
C ILE A 133 13.93 -20.72 -3.60
N ASP A 134 13.59 -21.62 -4.52
CA ASP A 134 14.54 -22.52 -5.18
C ASP A 134 15.63 -21.74 -5.94
N ALA A 135 15.24 -20.68 -6.67
CA ALA A 135 16.17 -19.81 -7.36
C ALA A 135 17.14 -19.10 -6.39
N VAL A 136 16.64 -18.59 -5.26
CA VAL A 136 17.50 -17.98 -4.21
C VAL A 136 18.45 -19.01 -3.61
N LEU A 137 17.99 -20.25 -3.36
CA LEU A 137 18.80 -21.32 -2.78
C LEU A 137 19.91 -21.82 -3.72
N ALA A 138 19.63 -21.86 -5.02
CA ALA A 138 20.59 -22.23 -6.06
C ALA A 138 21.57 -21.10 -6.41
N GLY A 139 21.24 -19.85 -6.05
CA GLY A 139 22.03 -18.66 -6.32
C GLY A 139 23.25 -18.44 -5.42
N PRO A 140 23.94 -17.30 -5.58
CA PRO A 140 25.08 -16.92 -4.74
C PRO A 140 24.65 -16.63 -3.30
N LYS A 141 25.57 -16.86 -2.35
CA LYS A 141 25.38 -16.58 -0.92
C LYS A 141 26.36 -15.48 -0.46
N PRO A 142 25.92 -14.45 0.29
CA PRO A 142 24.53 -14.22 0.75
C PRO A 142 23.58 -13.86 -0.42
N GLY A 143 22.34 -14.32 -0.33
CA GLY A 143 21.28 -14.02 -1.31
C GLY A 143 20.48 -12.78 -0.91
N ASP A 144 19.99 -12.03 -1.89
CA ASP A 144 19.08 -10.90 -1.68
C ASP A 144 17.62 -11.34 -1.76
N LEU A 145 16.94 -11.37 -0.63
CA LEU A 145 15.53 -11.76 -0.53
C LEU A 145 14.57 -10.68 -1.05
N VAL A 146 15.02 -9.42 -1.17
CA VAL A 146 14.17 -8.36 -1.75
C VAL A 146 14.04 -8.59 -3.25
N SER A 147 15.17 -8.63 -3.96
CA SER A 147 15.19 -8.84 -5.41
C SER A 147 14.80 -10.26 -5.81
N GLY A 148 15.17 -11.26 -5.00
CA GLY A 148 14.96 -12.68 -5.33
C GLY A 148 13.57 -13.22 -4.98
N LEU A 149 12.85 -12.60 -4.04
CA LEU A 149 11.58 -13.11 -3.52
C LEU A 149 10.51 -12.01 -3.35
N ALA A 150 10.81 -10.97 -2.58
CA ALA A 150 9.79 -10.01 -2.14
C ALA A 150 9.23 -9.14 -3.26
N LEU A 151 10.05 -8.72 -4.23
CA LEU A 151 9.61 -7.98 -5.41
C LEU A 151 8.91 -8.86 -6.46
N PRO A 152 9.48 -10.01 -6.89
CA PRO A 152 8.87 -10.78 -7.98
C PRO A 152 7.55 -11.46 -7.60
N VAL A 153 7.43 -12.02 -6.39
CA VAL A 153 6.27 -12.83 -6.00
C VAL A 153 4.94 -12.04 -6.11
N PRO A 154 4.79 -10.84 -5.53
CA PRO A 154 3.56 -10.05 -5.69
C PRO A 154 3.28 -9.66 -7.14
N SER A 155 4.34 -9.37 -7.92
CA SER A 155 4.23 -8.99 -9.34
C SER A 155 3.63 -10.10 -10.20
N LEU A 156 4.08 -11.33 -9.98
CA LEU A 156 3.58 -12.51 -10.69
C LEU A 156 2.15 -12.85 -10.26
N VAL A 157 1.87 -12.80 -8.96
CA VAL A 157 0.54 -13.09 -8.42
C VAL A 157 -0.50 -12.07 -8.93
N ILE A 158 -0.17 -10.78 -8.92
CA ILE A 158 -1.10 -9.75 -9.42
C ILE A 158 -1.26 -9.81 -10.93
N SER A 159 -0.21 -10.17 -11.67
CA SER A 159 -0.28 -10.41 -13.13
C SER A 159 -1.26 -11.53 -13.45
N GLN A 160 -1.24 -12.62 -12.68
CA GLN A 160 -2.19 -13.72 -12.83
C GLN A 160 -3.63 -13.30 -12.48
N LEU A 161 -3.82 -12.54 -11.39
CA LEU A 161 -5.14 -11.99 -11.03
C LEU A 161 -5.70 -11.10 -12.14
N LEU A 162 -4.83 -10.34 -12.81
CA LEU A 162 -5.17 -9.49 -13.95
C LEU A 162 -5.43 -10.27 -15.23
N GLY A 163 -5.00 -11.53 -15.34
CA GLY A 163 -5.13 -12.32 -16.57
C GLY A 163 -4.04 -12.02 -17.60
N VAL A 164 -2.89 -11.53 -17.15
CA VAL A 164 -1.69 -11.37 -17.98
C VAL A 164 -1.14 -12.76 -18.31
N PRO A 165 -0.87 -13.06 -19.59
CA PRO A 165 -0.20 -14.31 -19.99
C PRO A 165 1.15 -14.47 -19.29
N TYR A 166 1.52 -15.71 -18.96
CA TYR A 166 2.74 -16.01 -18.21
C TYR A 166 3.99 -15.53 -18.95
N GLU A 167 4.01 -15.65 -20.27
CA GLU A 167 5.10 -15.19 -21.14
C GLU A 167 5.36 -13.68 -21.08
N ASP A 168 4.36 -12.89 -20.68
CA ASP A 168 4.46 -11.42 -20.58
C ASP A 168 4.78 -10.96 -19.15
N ALA A 169 4.88 -11.88 -18.19
CA ALA A 169 5.11 -11.55 -16.79
C ALA A 169 6.43 -10.80 -16.56
N ASP A 170 7.51 -11.16 -17.25
CA ASP A 170 8.81 -10.47 -17.17
C ASP A 170 8.71 -9.02 -17.64
N PHE A 171 7.95 -8.76 -18.71
CA PHE A 171 7.69 -7.40 -19.18
C PHE A 171 6.92 -6.61 -18.13
N PHE A 172 5.89 -7.22 -17.52
CA PHE A 172 5.12 -6.60 -16.45
C PHE A 172 5.98 -6.25 -15.25
N GLN A 173 6.78 -7.20 -14.78
CA GLN A 173 7.68 -7.02 -13.66
C GLN A 173 8.68 -5.90 -13.95
N ALA A 174 9.26 -5.87 -15.15
CA ALA A 174 10.20 -4.83 -15.55
C ALA A 174 9.55 -3.44 -15.59
N GLN A 175 8.34 -3.30 -16.14
CA GLN A 175 7.65 -2.00 -16.19
C GLN A 175 7.14 -1.54 -14.82
N ALA A 176 6.63 -2.47 -14.01
CA ALA A 176 6.27 -2.22 -12.62
C ALA A 176 7.49 -1.73 -11.85
N HIS A 177 8.61 -2.45 -11.95
CA HIS A 177 9.86 -2.05 -11.29
C HIS A 177 10.40 -0.72 -11.79
N ARG A 178 10.35 -0.45 -13.12
CA ARG A 178 10.86 0.80 -13.70
C ARG A 178 10.18 2.04 -13.13
N GLY A 179 8.86 2.00 -13.00
CA GLY A 179 8.12 3.16 -12.50
C GLY A 179 8.22 3.36 -10.99
N MET A 180 8.67 2.34 -10.27
CA MET A 180 8.73 2.32 -8.81
C MET A 180 10.15 2.36 -8.26
N GLY A 181 11.19 1.98 -9.01
CA GLY A 181 12.55 1.79 -8.49
C GLY A 181 13.14 2.99 -7.75
N ARG A 182 14.04 2.73 -6.79
CA ARG A 182 14.63 3.71 -5.86
C ARG A 182 15.18 4.99 -6.49
N TYR A 183 15.60 4.93 -7.75
CA TYR A 183 16.15 6.07 -8.50
C TYR A 183 15.30 6.41 -9.73
N ALA A 184 14.05 5.95 -9.78
CA ALA A 184 13.12 6.26 -10.85
C ALA A 184 12.89 7.77 -10.89
N THR A 185 13.09 8.36 -12.06
CA THR A 185 12.75 9.76 -12.29
C THR A 185 11.24 9.90 -12.52
N ALA A 186 10.71 11.12 -12.44
CA ALA A 186 9.33 11.39 -12.84
C ALA A 186 9.04 10.94 -14.29
N GLU A 187 10.06 10.98 -15.16
CA GLU A 187 9.99 10.46 -16.52
C GLU A 187 9.89 8.92 -16.56
N ASP A 188 10.69 8.21 -15.75
CA ASP A 188 10.62 6.74 -15.66
C ASP A 188 9.25 6.26 -15.15
N THR A 189 8.71 6.92 -14.13
CA THR A 189 7.35 6.65 -13.61
C THR A 189 6.30 6.88 -14.69
N ALA A 190 6.38 7.99 -15.41
CA ALA A 190 5.44 8.29 -16.49
C ALA A 190 5.53 7.27 -17.65
N GLN A 191 6.74 6.90 -18.06
CA GLN A 191 6.96 5.93 -19.14
C GLN A 191 6.53 4.51 -18.75
N GLY A 192 6.83 4.06 -17.53
CA GLY A 192 6.38 2.77 -17.01
C GLY A 192 4.86 2.69 -16.93
N ALA A 193 4.20 3.71 -16.37
CA ALA A 193 2.75 3.79 -16.30
C ALA A 193 2.10 3.81 -17.69
N ALA A 194 2.65 4.58 -18.64
CA ALA A 194 2.13 4.63 -20.01
C ALA A 194 2.28 3.28 -20.73
N SER A 195 3.39 2.57 -20.52
CA SER A 195 3.65 1.25 -21.11
C SER A 195 2.70 0.20 -20.56
N LEU A 196 2.50 0.16 -19.24
CA LEU A 196 1.52 -0.71 -18.58
C LEU A 196 0.09 -0.41 -19.03
N ALA A 197 -0.29 0.88 -19.09
CA ALA A 197 -1.63 1.27 -19.54
C ALA A 197 -1.88 0.88 -21.00
N LYS A 198 -0.88 1.04 -21.88
CA LYS A 198 -0.96 0.61 -23.28
C LYS A 198 -1.12 -0.90 -23.39
N TYR A 199 -0.32 -1.67 -22.65
CA TYR A 199 -0.44 -3.12 -22.63
C TYR A 199 -1.84 -3.53 -22.15
N LEU A 200 -2.28 -3.01 -21.01
CA LEU A 200 -3.58 -3.38 -20.42
C LEU A 200 -4.74 -2.99 -21.33
N ALA A 201 -4.64 -1.88 -22.07
CA ALA A 201 -5.62 -1.54 -23.09
C ALA A 201 -5.69 -2.58 -24.22
N ASN A 202 -4.55 -3.14 -24.64
CA ASN A 202 -4.53 -4.24 -25.62
C ASN A 202 -5.08 -5.54 -25.03
N LEU A 203 -4.73 -5.85 -23.78
CA LEU A 203 -5.26 -7.04 -23.09
C LEU A 203 -6.78 -6.95 -22.92
N VAL A 204 -7.31 -5.79 -22.51
CA VAL A 204 -8.76 -5.53 -22.48
C VAL A 204 -9.38 -5.80 -23.85
N ARG A 205 -8.77 -5.31 -24.94
CA ARG A 205 -9.29 -5.55 -26.30
C ARG A 205 -9.32 -7.03 -26.66
N ALA A 206 -8.29 -7.79 -26.31
CA ALA A 206 -8.25 -9.24 -26.56
C ALA A 206 -9.31 -9.98 -25.73
N LYS A 207 -9.42 -9.68 -24.43
CA LYS A 207 -10.37 -10.31 -23.51
C LYS A 207 -11.84 -9.95 -23.77
N ARG A 208 -12.11 -8.93 -24.60
CA ARG A 208 -13.49 -8.65 -25.07
C ARG A 208 -14.03 -9.75 -25.96
N ASP A 209 -13.16 -10.41 -26.72
CA ASP A 209 -13.52 -11.45 -27.68
C ASP A 209 -13.31 -12.86 -27.09
N ASP A 210 -12.33 -13.02 -26.19
CA ASP A 210 -12.02 -14.29 -25.51
C ASP A 210 -11.81 -14.08 -23.99
N PRO A 211 -12.91 -13.96 -23.22
CA PRO A 211 -12.83 -13.71 -21.79
C PRO A 211 -12.44 -14.96 -20.99
N SER A 212 -11.72 -14.76 -19.89
CA SER A 212 -11.43 -15.79 -18.91
C SER A 212 -11.78 -15.33 -17.50
N GLU A 213 -11.50 -16.18 -16.52
CA GLU A 213 -11.77 -15.93 -15.11
C GLU A 213 -10.64 -15.05 -14.52
N ASP A 214 -10.61 -13.74 -14.85
CA ASP A 214 -9.63 -12.72 -14.40
C ASP A 214 -10.20 -11.28 -14.37
N LEU A 215 -9.49 -10.35 -13.72
CA LEU A 215 -9.95 -8.95 -13.57
C LEU A 215 -10.09 -8.23 -14.92
N VAL A 216 -9.18 -8.45 -15.87
CA VAL A 216 -9.25 -7.74 -17.16
C VAL A 216 -10.43 -8.22 -18.00
N SER A 217 -10.79 -9.50 -17.91
CA SER A 217 -12.00 -10.07 -18.50
C SER A 217 -13.27 -9.50 -17.84
N ASP A 218 -13.30 -9.39 -16.51
CA ASP A 218 -14.40 -8.73 -15.78
C ASP A 218 -14.60 -7.27 -16.23
N LEU A 219 -13.50 -6.55 -16.52
CA LEU A 219 -13.56 -5.19 -17.05
C LEU A 219 -13.93 -5.16 -18.53
N ALA A 220 -13.47 -6.12 -19.33
CA ALA A 220 -13.80 -6.26 -20.74
C ALA A 220 -15.31 -6.51 -20.97
N GLU A 221 -15.95 -7.29 -20.10
CA GLU A 221 -17.42 -7.47 -20.09
C GLU A 221 -18.15 -6.12 -19.95
N ARG A 222 -17.66 -5.24 -19.07
CA ARG A 222 -18.23 -3.90 -18.87
C ARG A 222 -17.98 -2.97 -20.05
N VAL A 223 -16.85 -3.13 -20.73
CA VAL A 223 -16.58 -2.41 -21.99
C VAL A 223 -17.54 -2.88 -23.08
N ASN A 224 -17.81 -4.18 -23.18
CA ASN A 224 -18.79 -4.72 -24.13
C ASN A 224 -20.22 -4.28 -23.83
N ALA A 225 -20.56 -4.06 -22.55
CA ALA A 225 -21.82 -3.49 -22.12
C ALA A 225 -21.89 -1.95 -22.23
N GLU A 226 -20.86 -1.31 -22.81
CA GLU A 226 -20.73 0.15 -22.96
C GLU A 226 -20.79 0.93 -21.63
N GLU A 227 -20.53 0.28 -20.50
CA GLU A 227 -20.53 0.92 -19.18
C GLU A 227 -19.28 1.77 -18.95
N ILE A 228 -18.14 1.36 -19.52
CA ILE A 228 -16.84 2.02 -19.42
C ILE A 228 -16.09 1.92 -20.74
N SER A 229 -15.15 2.84 -20.97
CA SER A 229 -14.25 2.76 -22.12
C SER A 229 -13.09 1.78 -21.91
N VAL A 230 -12.48 1.30 -22.99
CA VAL A 230 -11.21 0.54 -22.93
C VAL A 230 -10.13 1.29 -22.13
N ARG A 231 -10.07 2.61 -22.29
CA ARG A 231 -9.11 3.47 -21.59
C ARG A 231 -9.35 3.44 -20.08
N GLU A 232 -10.60 3.55 -19.66
CA GLU A 232 -10.98 3.51 -18.24
C GLU A 232 -10.72 2.12 -17.65
N ALA A 233 -11.06 1.05 -18.37
CA ALA A 233 -10.74 -0.33 -17.97
C ALA A 233 -9.23 -0.54 -17.75
N ALA A 234 -8.40 -0.08 -18.70
CA ALA A 234 -6.95 -0.19 -18.59
C ALA A 234 -6.41 0.60 -17.38
N GLN A 235 -6.94 1.80 -17.13
CA GLN A 235 -6.55 2.63 -15.98
C GLN A 235 -6.90 1.96 -14.64
N LEU A 236 -8.08 1.34 -14.53
CA LEU A 236 -8.48 0.60 -13.34
C LEU A 236 -7.58 -0.62 -13.08
N ALA A 237 -7.26 -1.37 -14.15
CA ALA A 237 -6.33 -2.49 -14.06
C ALA A 237 -4.92 -2.05 -13.65
N THR A 238 -4.42 -0.92 -14.17
CA THR A 238 -3.13 -0.34 -13.74
C THR A 238 -3.15 0.06 -12.26
N GLY A 239 -4.25 0.63 -11.77
CA GLY A 239 -4.38 0.98 -10.35
C GLY A 239 -4.30 -0.23 -9.43
N VAL A 240 -4.94 -1.34 -9.80
CA VAL A 240 -4.87 -2.60 -9.05
C VAL A 240 -3.45 -3.20 -9.06
N LEU A 241 -2.78 -3.16 -10.21
CA LEU A 241 -1.39 -3.62 -10.34
C LEU A 241 -0.45 -2.89 -9.37
N ILE A 242 -0.48 -1.56 -9.39
CA ILE A 242 0.41 -0.73 -8.57
C ILE A 242 0.11 -0.95 -7.08
N ALA A 243 -1.18 -0.93 -6.70
CA ALA A 243 -1.59 -1.06 -5.30
C ALA A 243 -1.22 -2.42 -4.68
N GLY A 244 -1.29 -3.51 -5.45
CA GLY A 244 -1.02 -4.87 -4.97
C GLY A 244 0.47 -5.25 -4.95
N HIS A 245 1.32 -4.54 -5.69
CA HIS A 245 2.72 -4.90 -5.85
C HIS A 245 3.58 -4.45 -4.67
N GLU A 246 3.69 -3.13 -4.47
CA GLU A 246 4.69 -2.55 -3.56
C GLU A 246 4.36 -2.82 -2.09
N THR A 247 3.10 -2.70 -1.72
CA THR A 247 2.63 -2.95 -0.35
C THR A 247 2.96 -4.37 0.10
N THR A 248 2.69 -5.36 -0.75
CA THR A 248 2.98 -6.78 -0.48
C THR A 248 4.48 -7.05 -0.47
N ALA A 249 5.27 -6.46 -1.38
CA ALA A 249 6.72 -6.62 -1.42
C ALA A 249 7.39 -6.06 -0.15
N ASN A 250 6.96 -4.88 0.29
CA ASN A 250 7.41 -4.27 1.54
C ASN A 250 7.00 -5.12 2.73
N MET A 251 5.78 -5.66 2.75
CA MET A 251 5.30 -6.54 3.83
C MET A 251 6.14 -7.81 3.92
N ILE A 252 6.46 -8.46 2.80
CA ILE A 252 7.33 -9.65 2.78
C ILE A 252 8.72 -9.29 3.32
N SER A 253 9.32 -8.21 2.80
CA SER A 253 10.68 -7.78 3.18
C SER A 253 10.78 -7.46 4.67
N LEU A 254 9.85 -6.65 5.18
CA LEU A 254 9.81 -6.27 6.60
C LEU A 254 9.45 -7.45 7.51
N SER A 255 8.58 -8.36 7.07
CA SER A 255 8.23 -9.54 7.86
C SER A 255 9.43 -10.46 8.03
N ILE A 256 10.19 -10.69 6.97
CA ILE A 256 11.44 -11.46 7.03
C ILE A 256 12.43 -10.78 7.98
N ALA A 257 12.67 -9.48 7.82
CA ALA A 257 13.60 -8.73 8.67
C ALA A 257 13.19 -8.78 10.14
N ALA A 258 11.91 -8.57 10.46
CA ALA A 258 11.39 -8.60 11.83
C ALA A 258 11.50 -10.00 12.45
N LEU A 259 11.19 -11.06 11.71
CA LEU A 259 11.33 -12.43 12.22
C LEU A 259 12.80 -12.81 12.47
N LEU A 260 13.73 -12.32 11.65
CA LEU A 260 15.17 -12.56 11.87
C LEU A 260 15.71 -11.83 13.10
N GLU A 261 15.16 -10.66 13.45
CA GLU A 261 15.49 -9.92 14.69
C GLU A 261 14.80 -10.52 15.94
N HIS A 262 13.81 -11.40 15.75
CA HIS A 262 13.05 -12.08 16.81
C HIS A 262 13.09 -13.61 16.65
N PRO A 263 14.24 -14.26 16.88
CA PRO A 263 14.45 -15.68 16.57
C PRO A 263 13.56 -16.64 17.38
N ASP A 264 13.11 -16.24 18.56
CA ASP A 264 12.12 -16.97 19.37
C ASP A 264 10.75 -17.02 18.67
N GLN A 265 10.32 -15.90 18.06
CA GLN A 265 9.08 -15.82 17.29
C GLN A 265 9.20 -16.57 15.96
N LEU A 266 10.35 -16.47 15.29
CA LEU A 266 10.63 -17.24 14.09
C LEU A 266 10.57 -18.75 14.36
N ALA A 267 11.19 -19.23 15.44
CA ALA A 267 11.15 -20.64 15.81
C ALA A 267 9.71 -21.11 16.08
N LEU A 268 8.92 -20.31 16.82
CA LEU A 268 7.52 -20.60 17.07
C LEU A 268 6.71 -20.76 15.78
N LEU A 269 6.90 -19.87 14.80
CA LEU A 269 6.17 -19.94 13.52
C LEU A 269 6.65 -21.06 12.60
N ARG A 270 7.94 -21.35 12.60
CA ARG A 270 8.52 -22.42 11.77
C ARG A 270 8.12 -23.81 12.27
N ASP A 271 8.08 -23.98 13.59
CA ASP A 271 7.94 -25.30 14.22
C ASP A 271 6.49 -25.61 14.67
N THR A 272 5.53 -24.71 14.39
CA THR A 272 4.11 -24.92 14.73
C THR A 272 3.35 -25.69 13.66
N ASP A 273 2.53 -26.65 14.10
CA ASP A 273 1.54 -27.33 13.26
C ASP A 273 0.15 -26.68 13.33
N ASP A 274 -0.03 -25.59 14.10
CA ASP A 274 -1.33 -24.92 14.24
C ASP A 274 -1.57 -23.96 13.06
N PRO A 275 -2.55 -24.22 12.17
CA PRO A 275 -2.86 -23.31 11.06
C PRO A 275 -3.27 -21.90 11.54
N LYS A 276 -3.73 -21.75 12.78
CA LYS A 276 -4.06 -20.46 13.38
C LYS A 276 -2.83 -19.70 13.87
N ALA A 277 -1.72 -20.39 14.13
CA ALA A 277 -0.42 -19.76 14.37
C ALA A 277 0.21 -19.30 13.04
N ILE A 278 -0.10 -19.96 11.91
CA ILE A 278 0.31 -19.49 10.56
C ILE A 278 -0.48 -18.23 10.15
N ALA A 279 -1.72 -18.07 10.62
CA ALA A 279 -2.51 -16.83 10.46
C ALA A 279 -1.91 -15.61 11.20
N VAL A 280 -0.74 -15.73 11.85
CA VAL A 280 0.01 -14.62 12.47
C VAL A 280 0.48 -13.59 11.43
N ALA A 281 0.48 -13.91 10.12
CA ALA A 281 0.62 -12.88 9.08
C ALA A 281 -0.38 -11.71 9.28
N ASP A 282 -1.63 -12.00 9.68
CA ASP A 282 -2.64 -10.98 10.01
C ASP A 282 -2.28 -10.14 11.25
N ARG A 283 -1.37 -10.64 12.11
CA ARG A 283 -0.87 -9.95 13.31
C ARG A 283 0.44 -9.19 13.08
N LEU A 284 1.17 -9.47 12.00
CA LEU A 284 2.35 -8.70 11.60
C LEU A 284 1.96 -7.39 10.93
N THR A 285 0.83 -7.36 10.21
CA THR A 285 0.32 -6.18 9.49
C THR A 285 0.13 -4.95 10.39
N PRO A 286 -0.43 -5.03 11.61
CA PRO A 286 -0.50 -3.88 12.53
C PRO A 286 0.85 -3.43 13.10
N HIS A 287 1.91 -4.25 12.99
CA HIS A 287 3.21 -3.99 13.60
C HIS A 287 4.26 -3.44 12.62
N LEU A 288 4.19 -3.87 11.35
CA LEU A 288 5.16 -3.53 10.32
C LEU A 288 4.72 -2.37 9.43
N ASP A 289 3.53 -1.82 9.70
CA ASP A 289 2.75 -0.90 8.86
C ASP A 289 3.57 -0.24 7.74
N VAL A 290 3.58 -0.93 6.60
CA VAL A 290 4.30 -0.54 5.39
C VAL A 290 3.71 0.72 4.76
N LEU A 291 2.58 1.20 5.27
CA LEU A 291 1.88 2.36 4.76
C LEU A 291 2.19 3.62 5.58
N ASP A 292 2.91 3.51 6.70
CA ASP A 292 3.32 4.65 7.51
C ASP A 292 4.25 5.57 6.70
N GLY A 293 3.92 6.87 6.69
CA GLY A 293 4.50 7.87 5.80
C GLY A 293 5.90 8.36 6.18
N ASP A 294 6.69 7.55 6.88
CA ASP A 294 7.99 7.98 7.36
C ASP A 294 9.11 7.74 6.36
N ALA A 295 10.04 8.70 6.36
CA ALA A 295 11.24 8.77 5.53
C ALA A 295 12.04 7.44 5.45
N PRO A 296 12.83 7.25 4.38
CA PRO A 296 13.07 5.96 3.76
C PRO A 296 13.87 5.00 4.64
N LEU A 297 13.43 3.74 4.69
CA LEU A 297 14.37 2.64 4.88
C LEU A 297 15.33 2.64 3.67
N PRO A 298 16.65 2.55 3.87
CA PRO A 298 17.58 2.54 2.74
C PRO A 298 17.34 1.30 1.88
N GLY A 299 16.65 1.46 0.75
CA GLY A 299 16.40 0.39 -0.22
C GLY A 299 14.94 0.14 -0.62
N LEU A 300 13.96 0.81 -0.02
CA LEU A 300 12.55 0.70 -0.40
C LEU A 300 12.06 1.96 -1.13
N ASN A 301 11.16 1.76 -2.08
CA ASN A 301 10.59 2.78 -2.96
C ASN A 301 9.55 3.64 -2.23
N ASP A 302 9.23 4.80 -2.83
CA ASP A 302 8.41 5.86 -2.24
C ASP A 302 6.86 5.63 -2.34
N ALA A 303 6.32 4.41 -2.30
CA ALA A 303 4.86 4.27 -2.11
C ALA A 303 4.46 4.32 -0.64
N GLN A 304 3.97 5.49 -0.26
CA GLN A 304 3.53 5.86 1.08
C GLN A 304 2.00 5.97 1.09
N VAL A 305 1.30 5.32 2.02
CA VAL A 305 -0.17 5.39 2.13
C VAL A 305 -0.60 5.62 3.57
N ALA A 306 -0.24 6.75 4.18
CA ALA A 306 -1.07 7.24 5.27
C ALA A 306 -2.34 7.86 4.65
N HIS A 307 -3.51 7.48 5.18
CA HIS A 307 -4.77 7.96 4.64
C HIS A 307 -4.91 9.47 4.89
N GLN A 308 -5.15 10.22 3.82
CA GLN A 308 -5.36 11.66 3.81
C GLN A 308 -6.83 11.95 3.54
N PHE A 309 -7.36 12.89 4.31
CA PHE A 309 -8.76 13.25 4.21
C PHE A 309 -8.99 14.73 4.50
N LEU A 310 -10.11 15.22 3.99
CA LEU A 310 -10.61 16.56 4.22
C LEU A 310 -12.01 16.48 4.82
N ASP A 311 -12.25 17.18 5.93
CA ASP A 311 -13.59 17.46 6.42
C ASP A 311 -14.26 18.49 5.49
N ARG A 312 -15.44 18.17 4.96
CA ARG A 312 -16.19 18.99 3.98
C ARG A 312 -16.56 20.38 4.49
N ASP A 313 -16.52 20.61 5.80
CA ASP A 313 -16.74 21.93 6.41
C ASP A 313 -15.49 22.85 6.33
N GLY A 314 -14.37 22.38 5.77
CA GLY A 314 -13.19 23.18 5.44
C GLY A 314 -12.17 23.39 6.58
N ASP A 315 -12.50 22.98 7.80
CA ASP A 315 -11.69 23.27 9.00
C ASP A 315 -10.81 22.09 9.48
N GLY A 316 -10.95 20.89 8.90
CA GLY A 316 -10.31 19.66 9.36
C GLY A 316 -9.57 18.91 8.27
N LEU A 317 -8.31 19.26 8.02
CA LEU A 317 -7.37 18.48 7.19
C LEU A 317 -6.76 17.39 8.05
N GLY A 318 -6.65 16.14 7.59
CA GLY A 318 -6.00 15.14 8.42
C GLY A 318 -5.15 14.10 7.71
N ILE A 319 -4.11 13.70 8.44
CA ILE A 319 -3.19 12.60 8.15
C ILE A 319 -3.38 11.59 9.28
N ILE A 320 -3.58 10.33 8.93
CA ILE A 320 -3.61 9.26 9.92
C ILE A 320 -2.18 8.88 10.27
N GLY A 321 -1.80 9.02 11.54
CA GLY A 321 -0.52 8.55 12.04
C GLY A 321 -0.66 7.13 12.62
N VAL A 322 0.32 6.28 12.34
CA VAL A 322 0.30 4.88 12.81
C VAL A 322 1.11 4.75 14.09
N ALA A 323 0.63 5.34 15.18
CA ALA A 323 1.17 5.06 16.51
C ALA A 323 0.35 4.01 17.27
N GLN A 324 -0.22 3.02 16.57
CA GLN A 324 -0.90 1.88 17.20
C GLN A 324 0.07 0.71 17.49
N GLN A 325 1.24 1.01 18.05
CA GLN A 325 2.13 -0.02 18.55
C GLN A 325 1.93 -0.25 20.04
N ARG A 326 0.81 -0.90 20.40
CA ARG A 326 0.70 -1.57 21.70
C ARG A 326 0.51 -3.08 21.50
N GLN A 327 1.54 -3.80 21.94
CA GLN A 327 1.55 -5.18 22.46
C GLN A 327 1.67 -6.35 21.46
N LEU A 328 2.85 -6.53 20.88
CA LEU A 328 3.33 -7.90 20.60
C LEU A 328 3.75 -8.61 21.91
N ILE A 329 4.39 -7.88 22.84
CA ILE A 329 5.00 -8.46 24.04
C ILE A 329 3.96 -9.12 24.98
N ARG A 330 2.73 -8.61 25.11
CA ARG A 330 1.76 -9.19 26.05
C ARG A 330 0.97 -10.39 25.54
N VAL A 331 0.81 -10.56 24.22
CA VAL A 331 -0.05 -11.63 23.67
C VAL A 331 0.66 -12.98 23.69
N LEU A 332 2.00 -12.98 23.66
CA LEU A 332 2.82 -14.20 23.71
C LEU A 332 3.20 -14.57 25.15
N GLU A 333 3.31 -13.59 26.06
CA GLU A 333 3.51 -13.82 27.49
C GLU A 333 2.25 -14.39 28.21
N GLN A 334 1.06 -14.24 27.62
CA GLN A 334 -0.20 -14.74 28.21
C GLN A 334 -0.57 -16.18 27.84
N ARG A 335 0.34 -16.93 27.20
CA ARG A 335 0.18 -18.37 26.95
C ARG A 335 1.39 -19.20 27.39
N GLY A 336 1.96 -18.83 28.53
CA GLY A 336 2.75 -19.73 29.38
C GLY A 336 1.85 -20.48 30.35
#